data_AF-A0A3D4GXB6-F1
#
_entry.id   AF-A0A3D4GXB6-F1
#
_cell.length_a   1.000
_cell.length_b   1.000
_cell.length_c   1.000
_cell.angle_alpha   90.00
_cell.angle_beta   90.00
_cell.angle_gamma   90.00
#
_symmetry.space_group_name_H-M   'P 1'
#
loop_
_entity.id
_entity.type
_entity.pdbx_description
1 polymer ?
#
loop_
_entity_poly.entity_id
_entity_poly.type
_entity_poly.pdbx_seq_one_letter_code
_entity_poly.pdbx_strand_id
1 'polypeptide(L)' 'MKAIWQPVLDNAPWPSRDSPGAVVHRDHMWILGGFEMLGANQFGRLNDVWRSPDGIAWEQIGKAPWAARNLPGC' A
#
# COMPACT_ATOMS: atom_id res chain seq x y z
N MET A 1 -23.98 8.93 -17.14
CA MET A 1 -23.86 8.98 -15.67
C MET A 1 -22.43 9.34 -15.33
N LYS A 2 -22.19 10.30 -14.44
CA LYS A 2 -20.83 10.71 -14.01
C LYS A 2 -20.48 9.90 -12.76
N ALA A 3 -19.36 9.17 -12.79
CA ALA A 3 -18.85 8.53 -11.59
C ALA A 3 -18.38 9.60 -10.60
N ILE A 4 -18.77 9.46 -9.33
CA ILE A 4 -18.28 10.30 -8.23
C ILE A 4 -17.27 9.47 -7.45
N TRP A 5 -16.05 9.97 -7.35
CA TRP A 5 -15.03 9.40 -6.49
C TRP A 5 -15.16 10.00 -5.09
N GLN A 6 -15.23 9.14 -4.08
CA GLN A 6 -15.30 9.53 -2.67
C GLN A 6 -14.20 8.79 -1.91
N PRO A 7 -13.39 9.48 -1.08
CA PRO A 7 -12.44 8.81 -0.22
C PRO A 7 -13.21 8.00 0.84
N VAL A 8 -12.72 6.80 1.16
CA VAL A 8 -13.24 5.98 2.27
C VAL A 8 -12.50 6.24 3.58
N LEU A 9 -11.33 6.88 3.52
CA LEU A 9 -10.48 7.20 4.65
C LEU A 9 -9.59 8.42 4.31
N ASP A 10 -9.35 9.29 5.29
CA ASP A 10 -8.46 10.45 5.11
C ASP A 10 -6.99 10.03 5.04
N ASN A 11 -6.58 9.12 5.92
CA ASN A 11 -5.22 8.59 5.98
C ASN A 11 -5.25 7.10 6.33
N ALA A 12 -4.70 6.27 5.46
CA ALA A 12 -4.48 4.86 5.78
C ALA A 12 -3.39 4.71 6.85
N PRO A 13 -3.41 3.62 7.65
CA PRO A 13 -2.47 3.44 8.76
C PRO A 13 -1.07 3.00 8.30
N TRP A 14 -0.89 2.75 7.01
CA TRP A 14 0.42 2.44 6.43
C TRP A 14 1.16 3.73 6.04
N PRO A 15 2.52 3.71 6.02
CA PRO A 15 3.30 4.85 5.57
C PRO A 15 2.97 5.31 4.15
N SER A 16 3.05 6.62 3.92
CA SER A 16 2.89 7.21 2.58
C SER A 16 3.86 6.56 1.61
N ARG A 17 3.38 6.19 0.43
CA ARG A 17 4.16 5.42 -0.54
C ARG A 17 3.77 5.70 -1.98
N ASP A 18 4.76 5.68 -2.85
CA ASP A 18 4.61 5.62 -4.30
C ASP A 18 4.88 4.19 -4.79
N SER A 19 4.27 3.84 -5.93
CA SER A 19 4.54 2.61 -6.67
C SER A 19 4.44 1.31 -5.84
N PRO A 20 3.44 1.14 -4.95
CA PRO A 20 3.20 -0.15 -4.31
C PRO A 20 2.64 -1.16 -5.33
N GLY A 21 2.77 -2.45 -5.02
CA GLY A 21 1.90 -3.44 -5.64
C GLY A 21 0.50 -3.34 -5.03
N ALA A 22 -0.53 -3.33 -5.87
CA ALA A 22 -1.93 -3.33 -5.45
C ALA A 22 -2.70 -4.46 -6.16
N VAL A 23 -3.35 -5.34 -5.40
CA VAL A 23 -4.10 -6.49 -5.95
C VAL A 23 -5.28 -6.84 -5.06
N VAL A 24 -6.36 -7.36 -5.66
CA VAL A 24 -7.44 -8.01 -4.93
C VAL A 24 -7.20 -9.52 -4.96
N HIS A 25 -7.12 -10.14 -3.79
CA HIS A 25 -6.93 -11.58 -3.66
C HIS A 25 -7.63 -12.08 -2.40
N ARG A 26 -8.40 -13.17 -2.52
CA ARG A 26 -9.16 -13.78 -1.41
C ARG A 26 -9.99 -12.73 -0.65
N ASP A 27 -10.80 -11.98 -1.40
CA ASP A 27 -11.74 -10.97 -0.87
C ASP A 27 -11.09 -9.85 -0.04
N HIS A 28 -9.80 -9.59 -0.26
CA HIS A 28 -9.08 -8.49 0.36
C HIS A 28 -8.32 -7.69 -0.69
N MET A 29 -8.24 -6.39 -0.48
CA MET A 29 -7.25 -5.52 -1.11
C MET A 29 -5.91 -5.72 -0.41
N TRP A 30 -4.84 -5.77 -1.18
CA TRP A 30 -3.47 -5.93 -0.69
C TRP A 30 -2.60 -4.80 -1.20
N ILE A 31 -1.78 -4.26 -0.31
CA ILE A 31 -0.71 -3.30 -0.61
C ILE A 31 0.62 -3.93 -0.25
N LEU A 32 1.52 -3.97 -1.23
CA LEU A 32 2.81 -4.68 -1.16
C LEU A 32 3.95 -3.71 -1.45
N GLY A 33 4.85 -3.53 -0.48
CA GLY A 33 6.06 -2.71 -0.65
C GLY A 33 5.76 -1.28 -1.12
N GLY A 34 6.64 -0.75 -1.97
CA GLY A 34 6.57 0.62 -2.48
C GLY A 34 7.79 1.47 -2.10
N PHE A 35 7.66 2.76 -2.37
CA PHE A 35 8.68 3.79 -2.13
C PHE A 35 8.15 4.82 -1.12
N GLU A 36 8.70 4.82 0.08
CA GLU A 36 8.34 5.75 1.16
C GLU A 36 9.12 7.05 1.04
N MET A 37 8.42 8.18 1.20
CA MET A 37 9.02 9.50 1.32
C MET A 37 9.36 9.77 2.80
N LEU A 38 10.64 9.73 3.16
CA LEU A 38 11.11 9.95 4.54
C LEU A 38 11.46 11.43 4.83
N GLY A 39 11.50 12.26 3.79
CA GLY A 39 11.85 13.68 3.89
C GLY A 39 12.27 14.24 2.54
N ALA A 40 12.71 15.50 2.51
CA ALA A 40 13.23 16.13 1.30
C ALA A 40 14.43 15.34 0.76
N ASN A 41 14.25 14.68 -0.39
CA ASN A 41 15.23 13.81 -1.05
C ASN A 41 15.67 12.58 -0.23
N GLN A 42 14.90 12.18 0.79
CA GLN A 42 15.14 10.96 1.55
C GLN A 42 14.06 9.94 1.26
N PHE A 43 14.48 8.76 0.82
CA PHE A 43 13.56 7.74 0.36
C PHE A 43 13.91 6.36 0.90
N GLY A 44 12.87 5.62 1.28
CA GLY A 44 12.96 4.23 1.71
C GLY A 44 12.26 3.32 0.72
N ARG A 45 12.79 2.12 0.52
CA ARG A 45 12.01 1.04 -0.10
C ARG A 45 11.33 0.25 1.00
N LEU A 46 10.11 -0.19 0.72
CA LEU A 46 9.31 -0.98 1.63
C LEU A 46 9.23 -2.44 1.16
N ASN A 47 9.06 -3.35 2.13
CA ASN A 47 8.59 -4.72 1.92
C ASN A 47 7.47 -5.08 2.88
N ASP A 48 6.83 -4.11 3.52
CA ASP A 48 5.66 -4.36 4.34
C ASP A 48 4.47 -4.78 3.48
N VAL A 49 3.59 -5.57 4.09
CA VAL A 49 2.40 -6.12 3.48
C VAL A 49 1.21 -5.74 4.33
N TRP A 50 0.24 -5.10 3.69
CA TRP A 50 -1.01 -4.69 4.31
C TRP A 50 -2.18 -5.28 3.54
N ARG A 51 -3.26 -5.61 4.26
CA ARG A 51 -4.52 -6.01 3.62
C ARG A 51 -5.71 -5.30 4.25
N SER A 52 -6.80 -5.21 3.51
CA SER A 52 -8.08 -4.73 4.01
C SER A 52 -9.25 -5.39 3.28
N PRO A 53 -10.35 -5.74 3.97
CA PRO A 53 -11.55 -6.25 3.34
C PRO A 53 -12.39 -5.15 2.68
N ASP A 54 -12.26 -3.89 3.10
CA ASP A 54 -13.18 -2.79 2.76
C ASP A 54 -12.48 -1.46 2.41
N GLY A 55 -11.16 -1.38 2.59
CA GLY A 55 -10.35 -0.18 2.34
C GLY A 55 -10.33 0.79 3.51
N ILE A 56 -11.00 0.44 4.62
CA ILE A 56 -11.11 1.21 5.85
C ILE A 56 -10.33 0.50 6.95
N ALA A 57 -10.61 -0.79 7.17
CA ALA A 57 -9.95 -1.61 8.18
C ALA A 57 -8.70 -2.27 7.60
N TRP A 58 -7.53 -1.68 7.85
CA TRP A 58 -6.24 -2.20 7.37
C TRP A 58 -5.49 -2.93 8.47
N GLU A 59 -4.95 -4.10 8.12
CA GLU A 59 -4.09 -4.93 8.98
C GLU A 59 -2.70 -5.06 8.36
N GLN A 60 -1.66 -4.83 9.17
CA GLN A 60 -0.29 -5.14 8.77
C GLN A 60 -0.01 -6.63 8.96
N ILE A 61 0.26 -7.33 7.87
CA ILE A 61 0.53 -8.78 7.87
C ILE A 61 1.99 -9.07 8.20
N GLY A 62 2.88 -8.13 7.92
CA GLY A 62 4.30 -8.21 8.24
C GLY A 62 5.16 -7.75 7.09
N LYS A 63 6.35 -8.34 6.96
CA LYS A 63 7.30 -8.07 5.86
C LYS A 63 7.39 -9.27 4.94
N ALA A 64 7.35 -9.01 3.64
CA ALA A 64 7.56 -10.04 2.63
C ALA A 64 9.03 -10.51 2.61
N PRO A 65 9.30 -11.77 2.22
CA PRO A 65 10.64 -12.36 2.25
C PRO A 65 11.58 -11.80 1.16
N TRP A 66 11.07 -11.01 0.23
CA TRP A 66 11.87 -10.33 -0.77
C TRP A 66 12.46 -9.02 -0.26
N ALA A 67 13.62 -8.65 -0.82
CA ALA A 67 14.23 -7.35 -0.56
C ALA A 67 13.29 -6.20 -0.93
N ALA A 68 13.22 -5.20 -0.06
CA ALA A 68 12.38 -4.03 -0.21
C ALA A 68 12.51 -3.38 -1.59
N ARG A 69 11.36 -3.08 -2.21
CA ARG A 69 11.28 -2.63 -3.60
C ARG A 69 10.04 -1.79 -3.85
N ASN A 70 10.16 -0.92 -4.83
CA ASN A 70 9.05 -0.27 -5.52
C ASN A 70 8.72 -1.05 -6.80
N LEU A 71 7.49 -0.90 -7.31
CA LEU A 71 6.98 -1.64 -8.47
C LEU A 71 7.09 -3.18 -8.33
N PRO A 72 6.71 -3.80 -7.18
CA PRO A 72 6.84 -5.25 -7.01
C PRO A 72 5.95 -6.09 -7.95
N GLY A 73 5.02 -5.47 -8.67
CA GLY A 73 4.18 -6.12 -9.67
C GLY A 73 4.70 -6.02 -11.12
N CYS A 74 5.83 -5.33 -11.35
CA CYS A 74 6.47 -5.21 -12.66
C CYS A 74 7.65 -6.19 -12.80
#